data_AF-A0A285BG38-F1
#
_entry.id   AF-A0A285BG38-F1
#
_cell.length_a   1.000
_cell.length_b   1.000
_cell.length_c   1.000
_cell.angle_alpha   90.00
_cell.angle_beta   90.00
_cell.angle_gamma   90.00
#
_symmetry.space_group_name_H-M   'P 1'
#
loop_
_entity.id
_entity.type
_entity.pdbx_description
1 polymer ?
#
loop_
_entity_poly.entity_id
_entity_poly.type
_entity_poly.pdbx_seq_one_letter_code
_entity_poly.pdbx_strand_id
1 'polypeptide(L)'
;MLMELWGCDVWIVFSDHAFKRVDDRNIVMELIPDSIKSVEEELGDVKINNDFVIINTFANITIVGTFEKQNKIVIKTIVDKGDNFIPKENDIIIKIS
;
A
#
# COMPACT_ATOMS: atom_id res chain seq x y z
N MET A 1 3.80 -10.05 -6.93
CA MET A 1 3.90 -10.85 -5.69
C MET A 1 2.53 -11.41 -5.37
N LEU A 2 2.44 -12.66 -4.94
CA LEU A 2 1.19 -13.27 -4.46
C LEU A 2 1.17 -13.20 -2.94
N MET A 3 0.03 -12.86 -2.34
CA MET A 3 -0.16 -12.73 -0.90
C MET A 3 -1.54 -13.26 -0.52
N GLU A 4 -1.62 -13.96 0.62
CA GLU A 4 -2.91 -14.36 1.19
C GLU A 4 -3.51 -13.19 1.99
N LEU A 5 -4.68 -12.71 1.58
CA LEU A 5 -5.52 -11.73 2.27
C LEU A 5 -6.97 -12.24 2.30
N TRP A 6 -7.64 -12.13 3.43
CA TRP A 6 -8.99 -12.63 3.73
C TRP A 6 -9.20 -14.10 3.38
N GLY A 7 -8.15 -14.92 3.55
CA GLY A 7 -8.17 -16.33 3.19
C GLY A 7 -8.22 -16.59 1.67
N CYS A 8 -7.83 -15.62 0.84
CA CYS A 8 -7.73 -15.77 -0.60
C CYS A 8 -6.42 -15.21 -1.17
N ASP A 9 -6.04 -15.72 -2.35
CA ASP A 9 -4.84 -15.29 -3.05
C ASP A 9 -5.08 -13.95 -3.77
N VAL A 10 -4.33 -12.93 -3.36
CA VAL A 10 -4.36 -11.58 -3.92
C VAL A 10 -3.03 -11.26 -4.60
N TRP A 11 -3.13 -10.76 -5.84
CA TRP A 11 -1.97 -10.31 -6.61
C TRP A 11 -1.60 -8.88 -6.24
N ILE A 12 -0.40 -8.70 -5.68
CA ILE A 12 0.21 -7.40 -5.44
C ILE A 12 1.16 -7.09 -6.60
N VAL A 13 0.86 -6.03 -7.36
CA VAL A 13 1.66 -5.58 -8.49
C VAL A 13 2.22 -4.20 -8.20
N PHE A 14 3.52 -4.03 -8.39
CA PHE A 14 4.17 -2.74 -8.27
C PHE A 14 4.26 -2.11 -9.65
N SER A 15 3.90 -0.83 -9.74
CA SER A 15 4.22 -0.04 -10.93
C SER A 15 5.74 0.20 -11.03
N ASP A 16 6.23 0.47 -12.24
CA ASP A 16 7.63 0.85 -12.47
C ASP A 16 8.03 2.05 -11.60
N HIS A 17 7.10 2.98 -11.40
CA HIS A 17 7.33 4.14 -10.54
C HIS A 17 7.50 3.74 -9.07
N ALA A 18 6.69 2.81 -8.55
CA ALA A 18 6.83 2.30 -7.19
C ALA A 18 8.16 1.58 -6.99
N PHE A 19 8.56 0.70 -7.93
CA PHE A 19 9.86 0.03 -7.87
C PHE A 19 11.02 1.01 -7.84
N LYS A 20 11.01 2.01 -8.73
CA LYS A 20 12.03 3.05 -8.74
C LYS A 20 12.12 3.78 -7.39
N ARG A 21 10.99 4.04 -6.74
CA ARG A 21 10.97 4.71 -5.43
C ARG A 21 11.53 3.86 -4.30
N VAL A 22 11.35 2.55 -4.35
CA VAL A 22 11.96 1.64 -3.37
C VAL A 22 13.49 1.71 -3.47
N ASP A 23 14.02 1.67 -4.69
CA ASP A 23 15.46 1.73 -4.96
C ASP A 23 16.06 3.11 -4.62
N ASP A 24 15.49 4.19 -5.19
CA ASP A 24 15.97 5.57 -5.02
C ASP A 24 16.02 6.01 -3.54
N ARG A 25 15.20 5.40 -2.68
CA ARG A 25 15.02 5.80 -1.26
C ARG A 25 15.47 4.73 -0.27
N ASN A 26 16.06 3.64 -0.75
CA ASN A 26 16.52 2.52 0.07
C ASN A 26 15.43 2.00 1.04
N ILE A 27 14.20 1.86 0.54
CA ILE A 27 13.08 1.36 1.33
C ILE A 27 13.20 -0.16 1.45
N VAL A 28 13.06 -0.69 2.67
CA VAL A 28 13.08 -2.15 2.87
C VAL A 28 11.82 -2.75 2.26
N MET A 29 11.99 -3.55 1.20
CA MET A 29 10.89 -4.07 0.39
C MET A 29 9.89 -4.92 1.20
N GLU A 30 10.35 -5.60 2.25
CA GLU A 30 9.54 -6.44 3.14
C GLU A 30 8.52 -5.64 3.97
N LEU A 31 8.81 -4.36 4.25
CA LEU A 31 7.88 -3.51 4.99
C LEU A 31 6.57 -3.26 4.24
N ILE A 32 6.58 -3.38 2.91
CA ILE A 32 5.41 -3.15 2.07
C ILE A 32 4.38 -4.27 2.24
N PRO A 33 4.71 -5.57 2.01
CA PRO A 33 3.78 -6.64 2.30
C PRO A 33 3.37 -6.71 3.76
N ASP A 34 4.29 -6.45 4.70
CA ASP A 34 3.97 -6.46 6.14
C ASP A 34 2.95 -5.37 6.48
N SER A 35 3.14 -4.16 5.94
CA SER A 35 2.18 -3.05 6.15
C SER A 35 0.81 -3.40 5.56
N ILE A 36 0.76 -3.94 4.35
CA ILE A 36 -0.50 -4.37 3.72
C ILE A 36 -1.20 -5.44 4.57
N LYS A 37 -0.45 -6.44 5.04
CA LYS A 37 -0.98 -7.53 5.86
C LYS A 37 -1.50 -7.02 7.22
N SER A 38 -0.81 -6.06 7.81
CA SER A 38 -1.21 -5.48 9.11
C SER A 38 -2.51 -4.69 9.07
N VAL A 39 -2.94 -4.22 7.89
CA VAL A 39 -4.19 -3.47 7.69
C VAL A 39 -5.18 -4.23 6.83
N GLU A 40 -5.08 -5.56 6.82
CA GLU A 40 -5.92 -6.44 6.03
C GLU A 40 -7.41 -6.18 6.30
N GLU A 41 -7.81 -6.01 7.56
CA GLU A 41 -9.21 -5.77 7.92
C GLU A 41 -9.72 -4.46 7.32
N GLU A 42 -8.99 -3.36 7.48
CA GLU A 42 -9.37 -2.03 6.98
C GLU A 42 -9.31 -1.95 5.45
N LEU A 43 -8.38 -2.67 4.82
CA LEU A 43 -8.31 -2.78 3.36
C LEU A 43 -9.55 -3.50 2.79
N GLY A 44 -10.23 -4.34 3.58
CA GLY A 44 -11.43 -5.07 3.15
C GLY A 44 -12.61 -4.15 2.82
N ASP A 45 -12.63 -2.95 3.43
CA ASP A 45 -13.67 -1.94 3.20
C ASP A 45 -13.38 -1.05 1.97
N VAL A 46 -12.18 -1.16 1.39
CA VAL A 46 -11.78 -0.37 0.21
C VAL A 46 -12.49 -0.91 -1.04
N LYS A 47 -13.26 -0.04 -1.69
CA LYS A 47 -13.95 -0.39 -2.94
C LYS A 47 -12.97 -0.52 -4.11
N ILE A 48 -13.30 -1.40 -5.05
CA ILE A 48 -12.59 -1.52 -6.32
C ILE A 48 -12.56 -0.17 -7.03
N ASN A 49 -11.42 0.16 -7.64
CA ASN A 49 -11.05 1.41 -8.29
C ASN A 49 -10.91 2.63 -7.36
N ASN A 50 -10.98 2.44 -6.03
CA ASN A 50 -10.58 3.48 -5.10
C ASN A 50 -9.09 3.37 -4.79
N ASP A 51 -8.47 4.53 -4.61
CA ASP A 51 -7.12 4.64 -4.12
C ASP A 51 -7.13 4.52 -2.60
N PHE A 52 -6.16 3.79 -2.06
CA PHE A 52 -5.90 3.70 -0.63
C PHE A 52 -4.48 4.17 -0.34
N VAL A 53 -4.29 4.67 0.86
CA VAL A 53 -3.02 5.18 1.37
C VAL A 53 -2.77 4.57 2.73
N ILE A 54 -1.76 3.71 2.82
CA ILE A 54 -1.28 3.16 4.10
C ILE A 54 -0.14 4.05 4.58
N ILE A 55 -0.33 4.73 5.71
CA ILE A 55 0.70 5.52 6.37
C ILE A 55 1.24 4.68 7.52
N ASN A 56 2.47 4.16 7.37
CA ASN A 56 3.17 3.43 8.42
C ASN A 56 4.18 4.37 9.08
N THR A 57 3.83 4.88 10.26
CA THR A 57 4.65 5.88 10.97
C THR A 57 5.88 5.25 11.63
N PHE A 58 5.77 4.01 12.11
CA PHE A 58 6.90 3.25 12.67
C PHE A 58 8.02 3.03 11.65
N ALA A 59 7.64 2.61 10.44
CA ALA A 59 8.57 2.38 9.34
C ALA A 59 8.93 3.66 8.57
N ASN A 60 8.27 4.79 8.89
CA ASN A 60 8.35 6.04 8.15
C ASN A 60 8.13 5.88 6.63
N ILE A 61 7.16 5.04 6.24
CA ILE A 61 6.78 4.85 4.83
C ILE A 61 5.29 5.14 4.62
N THR A 62 4.96 5.51 3.39
CA THR A 62 3.59 5.62 2.93
C THR A 62 3.44 4.86 1.62
N ILE A 63 2.46 3.98 1.55
CA ILE A 63 2.18 3.13 0.40
C ILE A 63 0.87 3.63 -0.21
N VAL A 64 0.92 3.99 -1.49
CA VAL A 64 -0.27 4.38 -2.25
C VAL A 64 -0.61 3.27 -3.22
N GLY A 65 -1.80 2.72 -3.08
CA GLY A 65 -2.27 1.62 -3.90
C GLY A 65 -3.71 1.80 -4.38
N THR A 66 -4.16 0.87 -5.21
CA THR A 66 -5.55 0.78 -5.66
C THR A 66 -5.95 -0.67 -5.86
N PHE A 67 -7.23 -0.97 -5.65
CA PHE A 67 -7.81 -2.24 -6.07
C PHE A 67 -8.24 -2.14 -7.53
N GLU A 68 -7.50 -2.74 -8.46
CA GLU A 68 -7.95 -2.81 -9.86
C GLU A 68 -9.04 -3.87 -10.05
N LYS A 69 -9.00 -4.94 -9.25
CA LYS A 69 -9.96 -6.06 -9.24
C LYS A 69 -10.05 -6.64 -7.83
N GLN A 70 -11.06 -7.47 -7.56
CA GLN A 70 -11.25 -8.14 -6.26
C GLN A 70 -9.95 -8.77 -5.72
N ASN A 71 -9.15 -9.41 -6.59
CA ASN A 71 -7.93 -10.12 -6.19
C ASN A 71 -6.67 -9.48 -6.79
N LYS A 72 -6.68 -8.17 -7.06
CA LYS A 72 -5.52 -7.46 -7.60
C LYS A 72 -5.36 -6.07 -7.01
N ILE A 73 -4.28 -5.89 -6.26
CA ILE A 73 -3.82 -4.61 -5.75
C ILE A 73 -2.66 -4.12 -6.61
N VAL A 74 -2.70 -2.84 -7.00
CA VAL A 74 -1.60 -2.18 -7.69
C VAL A 74 -1.01 -1.10 -6.78
N ILE A 75 0.27 -1.21 -6.47
CA ILE A 75 1.05 -0.22 -5.74
C ILE A 75 1.55 0.83 -6.75
N LYS A 76 0.96 2.03 -6.66
CA LYS A 76 1.23 3.15 -7.58
C LYS A 76 2.50 3.91 -7.22
N THR A 77 2.74 4.12 -5.94
CA THR A 77 3.96 4.77 -5.46
C THR A 77 4.20 4.43 -4.01
N ILE A 78 5.45 4.59 -3.58
CA ILE A 78 5.87 4.44 -2.19
C ILE A 78 6.74 5.65 -1.86
N VAL A 79 6.55 6.21 -0.67
CA VAL A 79 7.33 7.36 -0.20
C VAL A 79 7.80 7.15 1.24
N ASP A 80 8.93 7.74 1.58
CA ASP A 80 9.60 7.76 2.89
C ASP A 80 9.15 8.95 3.75
N LYS A 81 7.86 9.29 3.69
CA LYS A 81 7.32 10.51 4.33
C LYS A 81 6.56 10.25 5.61
N GLY A 82 6.12 9.01 5.87
CA GLY A 82 5.27 8.69 7.02
C GLY A 82 4.09 9.67 7.12
N ASP A 83 3.91 10.29 8.29
CA ASP A 83 2.85 11.29 8.55
C ASP A 83 2.98 12.59 7.76
N ASN A 84 4.11 12.85 7.09
CA ASN A 84 4.30 14.05 6.26
C ASN A 84 3.74 13.88 4.83
N PHE A 85 3.14 12.73 4.52
CA PHE A 85 2.42 12.54 3.27
C PHE A 85 1.08 13.26 3.30
N ILE A 86 0.71 13.92 2.20
CA ILE A 86 -0.59 14.58 2.04
C ILE A 86 -1.40 13.75 1.04
N PRO A 87 -2.39 12.97 1.51
CA PRO A 87 -3.29 12.20 0.66
C PRO A 87 -4.19 13.13 -0.19
N LYS A 88 -4.73 12.59 -1.28
CA LYS A 88 -5.78 13.26 -2.05
C LYS A 88 -7.11 13.17 -1.31
N GLU A 89 -8.03 14.07 -1.66
CA GLU A 89 -9.36 14.18 -1.02
C GLU A 89 -10.17 12.88 -1.01
N ASN A 90 -10.01 12.03 -2.04
CA ASN A 90 -10.76 10.77 -2.19
C ASN A 90 -9.96 9.53 -1.80
N ASP A 91 -8.74 9.68 -1.29
CA ASP A 91 -7.93 8.54 -0.86
C ASP A 91 -8.49 7.96 0.45
N ILE A 92 -8.62 6.65 0.53
CA ILE A 92 -8.93 5.98 1.79
C ILE A 92 -7.65 5.85 2.59
N ILE A 93 -7.57 6.54 3.72
CA ILE A 93 -6.36 6.63 4.54
C ILE A 93 -6.43 5.61 5.67
N ILE A 94 -5.40 4.77 5.76
CA ILE A 94 -5.23 3.81 6.84
C ILE A 94 -3.90 4.10 7.53
N LYS A 95 -3.90 4.22 8.85
CA LYS A 95 -2.71 4.56 9.63
C LYS A 95 -2.27 3.39 10.51
N ILE A 96 -0.99 3.06 10.46
CA ILE A 96 -0.32 2.12 11.35
C ILE A 96 0.61 2.94 12.24
N SER A 97 0.39 2.87 13.56
CA SER A 97 1.03 3.73 14.57
C SER A 97 1.18 3.06 15.92
#